data_AF-A0A0N1CC52-F1
#
_entry.id   AF-A0A0N1CC52-F1
#
_cell.length_a   1.000
_cell.length_b   1.000
_cell.length_c   1.000
_cell.angle_alpha   90.00
_cell.angle_beta   90.00
_cell.angle_gamma   90.00
#
_symmetry.space_group_name_H-M   'P 1'
#
loop_
_entity.id
_entity.type
_entity.pdbx_description
1 polymer ?
#
loop_
_entity_poly.entity_id
_entity_poly.type
_entity_poly.pdbx_seq_one_letter_code
_entity_poly.pdbx_strand_id
1 'polypeptide(L)'
;MTEGDHQSREWPLLNARIDHELQSYSRRGENYRLIDFDQGIYEQFVELKNFDLLQPDLLMRLQAILADFPDWSIEVNVLDHEDRTVWREMMVEITHDRIIDRLRHDLLPQHLRQMRFGTTIDDYNEEMAAKVRRLMRKQAERG
;
A
#
# COMPACT_ATOMS: atom_id res chain seq x y z
N MET A 1 -7.16 27.51 2.43
CA MET A 1 -6.22 26.41 2.67
C MET A 1 -6.37 25.49 1.48
N THR A 2 -5.33 25.41 0.66
CA THR A 2 -5.33 24.64 -0.58
C THR A 2 -5.02 23.18 -0.27
N GLU A 3 -5.33 22.28 -1.21
CA GLU A 3 -5.05 20.85 -1.09
C GLU A 3 -3.54 20.57 -0.89
N GLY A 4 -2.66 21.40 -1.49
CA GLY A 4 -1.21 21.35 -1.25
C GLY A 4 -0.77 21.81 0.14
N ASP A 5 -1.55 22.67 0.82
CA ASP A 5 -1.24 23.10 2.19
C ASP A 5 -1.52 21.98 3.21
N HIS A 6 -2.50 21.12 2.94
CA HIS A 6 -2.83 19.97 3.79
C HIS A 6 -1.78 18.88 3.69
N GLN A 7 -1.44 18.49 2.46
CA GLN A 7 -0.42 17.49 2.19
C GLN A 7 0.94 17.89 2.80
N SER A 8 1.36 19.15 2.62
CA SER A 8 2.62 19.67 3.19
C SER A 8 2.68 19.59 4.71
N ARG A 9 1.53 19.58 5.40
CA ARG A 9 1.46 19.51 6.87
C ARG A 9 1.36 18.08 7.39
N GLU A 10 0.62 17.23 6.69
CA GLU A 10 0.37 15.85 7.09
C GLU A 10 1.51 14.92 6.72
N TRP A 11 2.12 15.13 5.55
CA TRP A 11 3.18 14.26 5.05
C TRP A 11 4.34 14.08 6.04
N PRO A 12 4.91 15.14 6.66
CA PRO A 12 6.00 14.96 7.63
C PRO A 12 5.59 14.13 8.85
N LEU A 13 4.32 14.24 9.27
CA LEU A 13 3.79 13.50 10.42
C LEU A 13 3.56 12.03 10.08
N LEU A 14 2.96 11.76 8.92
CA LEU A 14 2.76 10.41 8.40
C LEU A 14 4.12 9.73 8.18
N ASN A 15 5.03 10.40 7.48
CA ASN A 15 6.37 9.89 7.18
C ASN A 15 7.15 9.54 8.45
N ALA A 16 7.12 10.42 9.47
CA ALA A 16 7.78 10.17 10.75
C ALA A 16 7.20 8.96 11.51
N ARG A 17 5.88 8.76 11.47
CA ARG A 17 5.22 7.61 12.12
C ARG A 17 5.54 6.30 11.41
N ILE A 18 5.53 6.30 10.08
CA ILE A 18 5.92 5.14 9.27
C ILE A 18 7.39 4.80 9.53
N ASP A 19 8.28 5.81 9.55
CA ASP A 19 9.71 5.60 9.85
C ASP A 19 9.89 5.00 11.24
N HIS A 20 9.17 5.52 12.25
CA HIS A 20 9.22 4.99 13.61
C HIS A 20 8.75 3.54 13.69
N GLU A 21 7.67 3.18 12.99
CA GLU A 21 7.16 1.81 12.98
C GLU A 21 8.15 0.85 12.32
N LEU A 22 8.67 1.21 11.14
CA LEU A 22 9.66 0.39 10.42
C LEU A 22 10.96 0.22 11.21
N GLN A 23 11.36 1.20 12.03
CA GLN A 23 12.51 1.12 12.92
C GLN A 23 12.43 -0.02 13.94
N SER A 24 11.22 -0.45 14.32
CA SER A 24 11.04 -1.57 15.23
C SER A 24 11.35 -2.93 14.60
N TYR A 25 11.33 -3.01 13.26
CA TYR A 25 11.64 -4.22 12.49
C TYR A 25 13.04 -4.20 11.86
N SER A 26 13.56 -3.01 11.54
CA SER A 26 14.87 -2.83 10.94
C SER A 26 15.37 -1.41 11.17
N ARG A 27 16.69 -1.19 11.25
CA ARG A 27 17.20 0.19 11.21
C ARG A 27 17.01 0.80 9.82
N ARG A 28 16.80 2.12 9.79
CA ARG A 28 16.65 2.90 8.56
C ARG A 28 17.87 2.73 7.65
N GLY A 29 17.61 2.54 6.35
CA GLY A 29 18.67 2.43 5.35
C GLY A 29 19.35 1.06 5.31
N GLU A 30 19.11 0.18 6.28
CA GLU A 30 19.56 -1.21 6.22
C GLU A 30 18.61 -2.02 5.33
N ASN A 31 17.34 -2.15 5.71
CA ASN A 31 16.38 -3.04 5.03
C ASN A 31 15.14 -2.35 4.45
N TYR A 32 14.98 -1.04 4.61
CA TYR A 32 13.91 -0.29 3.95
C TYR A 32 14.35 1.13 3.54
N ARG A 33 13.54 1.76 2.68
CA ARG A 33 13.64 3.16 2.27
C ARG A 33 12.23 3.76 2.19
N LEU A 34 12.07 4.96 2.76
CA LEU A 34 10.91 5.81 2.48
C LEU A 34 11.25 6.67 1.27
N ILE A 35 10.39 6.65 0.26
CA ILE A 35 10.56 7.49 -0.93
C ILE A 35 9.89 8.82 -0.67
N ASP A 36 10.67 9.87 -0.87
CA ASP A 36 10.16 11.22 -0.93
C ASP A 36 9.67 11.45 -2.36
N PHE A 37 8.35 11.44 -2.54
CA PHE A 37 7.70 11.59 -3.83
C PHE A 37 6.64 12.69 -3.76
N ASP A 38 7.12 13.93 -3.83
CA ASP A 38 6.27 15.11 -3.84
C ASP A 38 5.70 15.36 -5.25
N GLN A 39 4.59 14.67 -5.59
CA GLN A 39 3.83 14.90 -6.81
C GLN A 39 2.39 15.37 -6.56
N GLY A 40 2.10 15.92 -5.37
CA GLY A 40 0.73 16.36 -5.07
C GLY A 40 -0.28 15.23 -4.83
N ILE A 41 0.19 14.00 -4.65
CA ILE A 41 -0.65 12.81 -4.39
C ILE A 41 -0.56 12.40 -2.91
N TYR A 42 -1.68 11.96 -2.35
CA TYR A 42 -1.77 11.49 -0.95
C TYR A 42 -1.30 10.03 -0.83
N GLU A 43 -0.09 9.75 -1.31
CA GLU A 43 0.51 8.41 -1.34
C GLU A 43 1.91 8.44 -0.73
N GLN A 44 2.20 7.51 0.18
CA GLN A 44 3.54 7.30 0.72
C GLN A 44 4.10 5.96 0.23
N PHE A 45 5.26 6.00 -0.42
CA PHE A 45 5.92 4.80 -0.91
C PHE A 45 6.96 4.30 0.10
N VAL A 46 6.92 3.01 0.37
CA VAL A 46 7.88 2.27 1.20
C VAL A 46 8.52 1.19 0.35
N GLU A 47 9.83 1.22 0.21
CA GLU A 47 10.59 0.13 -0.41
C GLU A 47 11.21 -0.74 0.67
N LEU A 48 10.81 -2.00 0.75
CA LEU A 48 11.49 -3.03 1.51
C LEU A 48 12.59 -3.66 0.64
N LYS A 49 13.78 -3.87 1.19
CA LYS A 49 14.93 -4.42 0.46
C LYS A 49 15.05 -5.95 0.54
N ASN A 50 14.17 -6.58 1.31
CA ASN A 50 14.08 -8.02 1.42
C ASN A 50 12.65 -8.40 1.83
N PHE A 51 12.32 -9.67 1.64
CA PHE A 51 10.99 -10.18 1.96
C PHE A 51 10.75 -10.45 3.45
N ASP A 52 11.80 -10.48 4.29
CA ASP A 52 11.66 -10.80 5.72
C ASP A 52 10.83 -9.74 6.48
N LEU A 53 10.83 -8.51 5.97
CA LEU A 53 10.00 -7.41 6.47
C LEU A 53 8.54 -7.48 6.00
N LEU A 54 8.24 -8.24 4.95
CA LEU A 54 6.88 -8.36 4.41
C LEU A 54 6.06 -9.31 5.29
N GLN A 55 5.68 -8.82 6.46
CA GLN A 55 4.93 -9.57 7.46
C GLN A 55 3.53 -9.00 7.67
N PRO A 56 2.52 -9.84 7.95
CA PRO A 56 1.17 -9.35 8.22
C PRO A 56 1.11 -8.34 9.38
N ASP A 57 1.90 -8.54 10.45
CA ASP A 57 1.92 -7.61 11.60
C ASP A 57 2.41 -6.22 11.20
N LEU A 58 3.48 -6.13 10.39
CA LEU A 58 3.97 -4.85 9.90
C LEU A 58 2.89 -4.12 9.07
N LEU A 59 2.27 -4.82 8.12
CA LEU A 59 1.26 -4.21 7.26
C LEU A 59 0.02 -3.74 8.04
N MET A 60 -0.40 -4.50 9.05
CA MET A 60 -1.48 -4.08 9.95
C MET A 60 -1.12 -2.85 10.78
N ARG A 61 0.12 -2.73 11.24
CA ARG A 61 0.58 -1.55 11.98
C ARG A 61 0.67 -0.31 11.08
N LEU A 62 1.17 -0.47 9.86
CA LEU A 62 1.15 0.59 8.86
C LEU A 62 -0.29 1.03 8.53
N GLN A 63 -1.22 0.09 8.40
CA GLN A 63 -2.64 0.40 8.23
C GLN A 63 -3.21 1.18 9.41
N ALA A 64 -2.86 0.82 10.64
CA ALA A 64 -3.34 1.50 11.84
C ALA A 64 -2.87 2.96 11.91
N ILE A 65 -1.71 3.30 11.34
CA ILE A 65 -1.26 4.69 11.22
C ILE A 65 -2.23 5.50 10.36
N LEU A 66 -2.75 4.93 9.27
CA LEU A 66 -3.65 5.61 8.35
C LEU A 66 -5.04 5.91 8.93
N ALA A 67 -5.38 5.38 10.11
CA ALA A 67 -6.59 5.79 10.83
C ALA A 67 -6.61 7.30 11.14
N ASP A 68 -5.43 7.91 11.37
CA ASP A 68 -5.28 9.35 11.59
C ASP A 68 -5.09 10.15 10.29
N PHE A 69 -4.97 9.46 9.14
CA PHE A 69 -4.67 10.03 7.82
C PHE A 69 -5.53 9.36 6.74
N PRO A 70 -6.88 9.49 6.78
CA PRO A 70 -7.78 8.64 6.01
C PRO A 70 -7.70 8.85 4.48
N ASP A 71 -7.23 10.02 4.05
CA ASP A 71 -7.04 10.37 2.63
C ASP A 71 -5.71 9.84 2.08
N TRP A 72 -4.81 9.38 2.97
CA TRP A 72 -3.51 8.84 2.58
C TRP A 72 -3.58 7.33 2.30
N SER A 73 -2.73 6.89 1.37
CA SER A 73 -2.40 5.49 1.17
C SER A 73 -0.90 5.24 1.36
N ILE A 74 -0.54 3.98 1.62
CA ILE A 74 0.84 3.51 1.64
C ILE A 74 1.01 2.43 0.58
N GLU A 75 1.99 2.60 -0.30
CA GLU A 75 2.42 1.54 -1.22
C GLU A 75 3.71 0.90 -0.70
N VAL A 76 3.63 -0.39 -0.36
CA VAL A 76 4.79 -1.17 0.09
C VAL A 76 5.29 -2.01 -1.06
N ASN A 77 6.44 -1.66 -1.61
CA ASN A 77 7.14 -2.40 -2.66
C ASN A 77 8.25 -3.26 -2.03
N VAL A 78 8.50 -4.45 -2.60
CA VAL A 78 9.65 -5.27 -2.19
C VAL A 78 10.66 -5.38 -3.32
N LEU A 79 11.84 -4.80 -3.10
CA LEU A 79 12.98 -4.81 -4.01
C LEU A 79 13.83 -6.06 -3.76
N ASP A 80 13.46 -7.19 -4.36
CA ASP A 80 14.31 -8.38 -4.43
C ASP A 80 14.43 -8.94 -5.86
N HIS A 81 13.98 -8.18 -6.87
CA HIS A 81 14.09 -8.58 -8.27
C HIS A 81 15.07 -7.67 -9.02
N GLU A 82 15.98 -8.30 -9.75
CA GLU A 82 16.92 -7.63 -10.67
C GLU A 82 16.16 -6.87 -11.78
N ASP A 83 14.93 -7.28 -12.07
CA ASP A 83 14.07 -6.66 -13.07
C ASP A 83 13.16 -5.57 -12.48
N ARG A 84 13.62 -4.33 -12.64
CA ARG A 84 12.90 -3.11 -12.26
C ARG A 84 11.68 -2.81 -13.14
N THR A 85 11.27 -3.68 -14.06
CA THR A 85 10.04 -3.48 -14.84
C THR A 85 8.80 -4.09 -14.17
N VAL A 86 8.98 -5.08 -13.28
CA VAL A 86 7.88 -5.83 -12.63
C VAL A 86 7.41 -5.18 -11.32
N TRP A 87 8.15 -4.21 -10.79
CA TRP A 87 7.89 -3.59 -9.49
C TRP A 87 6.47 -3.04 -9.29
N ARG A 88 5.84 -2.52 -10.35
CA ARG A 88 4.44 -2.02 -10.29
C ARG A 88 3.41 -3.11 -9.97
N GLU A 89 3.77 -4.37 -10.16
CA GLU A 89 2.95 -5.55 -9.86
C GLU A 89 3.49 -6.34 -8.65
N MET A 90 4.40 -5.74 -7.88
CA MET A 90 5.06 -6.36 -6.73
C MET A 90 4.91 -5.46 -5.50
N MET A 91 3.67 -5.07 -5.22
CA MET A 91 3.36 -4.20 -4.10
C MET A 91 2.16 -4.67 -3.26
N VAL A 92 2.10 -4.13 -2.06
CA VAL A 92 0.91 -4.12 -1.22
C VAL A 92 0.44 -2.67 -1.10
N GLU A 93 -0.82 -2.42 -1.41
CA GLU A 93 -1.47 -1.12 -1.24
C GLU A 93 -2.24 -1.12 0.08
N ILE A 94 -2.06 -0.09 0.89
CA ILE A 94 -2.67 0.05 2.21
C ILE A 94 -3.45 1.36 2.25
N THR A 95 -4.73 1.29 2.61
CA THR A 95 -5.60 2.42 2.94
C THR A 95 -6.05 2.29 4.40
N HIS A 96 -6.67 3.33 4.96
CA HIS A 96 -7.16 3.29 6.34
C HIS A 96 -8.17 2.15 6.62
N ASP A 97 -8.88 1.67 5.59
CA ASP A 97 -9.91 0.65 5.69
C ASP A 97 -9.54 -0.69 5.04
N ARG A 98 -8.42 -0.76 4.29
CA ARG A 98 -8.10 -1.93 3.49
C ARG A 98 -6.61 -2.17 3.30
N ILE A 99 -6.26 -3.43 3.10
CA ILE A 99 -4.98 -3.85 2.55
C ILE A 99 -5.28 -4.66 1.28
N ILE A 100 -4.69 -4.25 0.16
CA ILE A 100 -4.82 -4.90 -1.14
C ILE A 100 -3.49 -5.57 -1.48
N ASP A 101 -3.53 -6.90 -1.57
CA ASP A 101 -2.42 -7.73 -2.00
C ASP A 101 -2.36 -7.75 -3.53
N ARG A 102 -1.41 -6.98 -4.09
CA ARG A 102 -1.13 -6.93 -5.53
C ARG A 102 0.14 -7.71 -5.87
N LEU A 103 0.66 -8.53 -4.95
CA LEU A 103 1.90 -9.25 -5.19
C LEU A 103 1.70 -10.36 -6.22
N ARG A 104 2.67 -10.53 -7.11
CA ARG A 104 2.78 -11.73 -7.93
C ARG A 104 3.36 -12.89 -7.13
N HIS A 105 2.47 -13.65 -6.50
CA HIS A 105 2.79 -14.78 -5.63
C HIS A 105 3.57 -15.91 -6.32
N ASP A 106 3.54 -16.00 -7.65
CA ASP A 106 4.38 -16.91 -8.45
C ASP A 106 5.86 -16.51 -8.45
N LEU A 107 6.16 -15.22 -8.26
CA LEU A 107 7.51 -14.65 -8.25
C LEU A 107 8.13 -14.57 -6.85
N LEU A 108 7.35 -14.83 -5.80
CA LEU A 108 7.84 -14.81 -4.43
C LEU A 108 8.69 -16.05 -4.09
N PRO A 109 9.57 -15.95 -3.06
CA PRO A 109 10.19 -17.11 -2.44
C PRO A 109 9.16 -18.17 -2.05
N GLN A 110 9.54 -19.45 -2.12
CA GLN A 110 8.60 -20.58 -1.96
C GLN A 110 7.74 -20.48 -0.69
N HIS A 111 8.34 -20.04 0.42
CA HIS A 111 7.67 -19.94 1.71
C HIS A 111 6.63 -18.79 1.78
N LEU A 112 6.66 -17.84 0.83
CA LEU A 112 5.76 -16.69 0.79
C LEU A 112 4.66 -16.81 -0.27
N ARG A 113 4.78 -17.72 -1.24
CA ARG A 113 3.82 -17.86 -2.36
C ARG A 113 2.37 -18.14 -1.92
N GLN A 114 2.20 -18.70 -0.73
CA GLN A 114 0.90 -19.02 -0.16
C GLN A 114 0.40 -17.96 0.82
N MET A 115 1.23 -16.99 1.20
CA MET A 115 0.81 -15.91 2.09
C MET A 115 -0.13 -14.98 1.35
N ARG A 116 -1.10 -14.40 2.05
CA ARG A 116 -1.99 -13.36 1.52
C ARG A 116 -2.11 -12.26 2.55
N PHE A 117 -2.01 -11.01 2.11
CA PHE A 117 -1.88 -9.87 3.02
C PHE A 117 -3.16 -9.03 3.17
N GLY A 118 -4.30 -9.54 2.72
CA GLY A 118 -5.58 -8.83 2.76
C GLY A 118 -6.49 -9.34 1.65
N THR A 119 -7.18 -8.41 0.98
CA THR A 119 -7.96 -8.72 -0.22
C THR A 119 -7.01 -8.84 -1.41
N THR A 120 -7.12 -9.91 -2.20
CA THR A 120 -6.31 -10.02 -3.42
C THR A 120 -6.77 -9.02 -4.47
N ILE A 121 -5.88 -8.63 -5.38
CA ILE A 121 -6.26 -7.73 -6.49
C ILE A 121 -7.39 -8.31 -7.36
N ASP A 122 -7.46 -9.63 -7.51
CA ASP A 122 -8.52 -10.30 -8.25
C ASP A 122 -9.87 -10.17 -7.54
N ASP A 123 -9.91 -10.46 -6.23
CA ASP A 123 -11.12 -10.29 -5.41
C ASP A 123 -11.58 -8.82 -5.40
N TYR A 124 -10.63 -7.88 -5.31
CA TYR A 124 -10.91 -6.45 -5.37
C TYR A 124 -11.54 -6.04 -6.70
N ASN A 125 -10.95 -6.48 -7.82
CA ASN A 125 -11.46 -6.19 -9.15
C ASN A 125 -12.86 -6.77 -9.36
N GLU A 126 -13.13 -7.97 -8.86
CA GLU A 126 -14.45 -8.58 -8.90
C GLU A 126 -15.47 -7.78 -8.08
N GLU A 127 -15.11 -7.37 -6.85
CA GLU A 127 -15.93 -6.51 -6.00
C GLU A 127 -16.28 -5.18 -6.71
N MET A 128 -15.28 -4.52 -7.31
CA MET A 128 -15.48 -3.27 -8.03
C MET A 128 -16.35 -3.45 -9.28
N ALA A 129 -16.12 -4.50 -10.07
CA ALA A 129 -16.95 -4.83 -11.22
C ALA A 129 -18.41 -5.06 -10.82
N ALA A 130 -18.65 -5.75 -9.70
CA ALA A 130 -20.00 -5.95 -9.16
C ALA A 130 -20.65 -4.62 -8.73
N LYS A 131 -19.91 -3.72 -8.07
CA LYS A 131 -20.40 -2.38 -7.69
C LYS A 131 -20.79 -1.55 -8.91
N VAL A 132 -19.94 -1.52 -9.95
CA VAL A 132 -20.22 -0.78 -11.19
C VAL A 132 -21.47 -1.32 -11.88
N ARG A 133 -21.59 -2.65 -12.03
CA ARG A 133 -22.81 -3.28 -12.61
C ARG A 133 -24.08 -2.87 -11.85
N ARG A 134 -24.01 -2.82 -10.52
CA ARG A 134 -25.16 -2.41 -9.67
C ARG A 134 -25.52 -0.94 -9.87
N LEU A 135 -24.54 -0.05 -9.99
CA LEU A 135 -24.75 1.38 -10.22
C LEU A 135 -25.41 1.63 -11.58
N MET A 136 -24.90 0.99 -12.64
CA MET A 136 -25.45 1.11 -13.99
C MET A 136 -26.92 0.65 -14.05
N ARG A 137 -27.25 -0.46 -13.38
CA ARG A 137 -28.65 -0.93 -13.30
C ARG A 137 -29.57 0.08 -12.60
N LYS A 138 -29.14 0.67 -11.48
CA LYS A 138 -29.92 1.67 -10.76
C LYS A 138 -30.15 2.95 -11.57
N GLN A 139 -29.22 3.33 -12.44
CA GLN A 139 -29.38 4.48 -13.33
C GLN A 139 -30.37 4.19 -14.46
N ALA A 140 -30.32 2.98 -15.04
CA ALA A 140 -31.28 2.55 -16.06
C ALA A 140 -32.72 2.43 -15.53
N GLU A 141 -32.91 2.12 -14.24
CA GLU A 141 -34.24 2.05 -13.60
C GLU A 141 -34.78 3.44 -13.16
N ARG A 142 -33.97 4.51 -13.31
CA ARG A 142 -34.32 5.90 -12.92
C ARG A 142 -34.52 6.85 -14.09
N GLY A 143 -34.24 6.41 -15.33
CA GLY A 143 -34.51 7.15 -16.56
C GLY A 143 -35.76 6.63 -17.25
#